data_AF-A0A026VYT6-F1
#
_entry.id   AF-A0A026VYT6-F1
#
_cell.length_a   1.000
_cell.length_b   1.000
_cell.length_c   1.000
_cell.angle_alpha   90.00
_cell.angle_beta   90.00
_cell.angle_gamma   90.00
#
_symmetry.space_group_name_H-M   'P 1'
#
loop_
_entity.id
_entity.type
_entity.pdbx_description
1 polymer ?
#
loop_
_entity_poly.entity_id
_entity_poly.type
_entity_poly.pdbx_seq_one_letter_code
_entity_poly.pdbx_strand_id
1 'polypeptide(L)' 'MIVPNTGFIIIRFIADNPGWWFFHCHFLWHTATGMNVVLHVGKPTDLPSIPLDFPECYNWTPPN' A
#
# COMPACT_ATOMS: atom_id res chain seq x y z
N MET A 1 0.15 15.12 -2.77
CA MET A 1 -0.70 15.50 -1.60
C MET A 1 0.17 16.23 -0.60
N ILE A 2 -0.33 17.31 -0.01
CA ILE A 2 0.36 18.03 1.08
C ILE A 2 -0.68 18.24 2.18
N VAL A 3 -0.31 17.91 3.42
CA VAL A 3 -1.13 18.22 4.61
C VAL A 3 -0.56 19.49 5.23
N PRO A 4 -1.35 20.56 5.42
CA PRO A 4 -0.88 21.77 6.09
C PRO A 4 -0.41 21.48 7.52
N ASN A 5 0.57 22.26 8.00
CA ASN A 5 0.99 22.15 9.40
C ASN A 5 -0.20 22.40 10.34
N THR A 6 -0.38 21.53 11.33
CA THR A 6 -1.50 21.59 12.28
C THR A 6 -2.89 21.59 11.60
N GLY A 7 -2.98 21.10 10.36
CA GLY A 7 -4.21 21.02 9.58
C GLY A 7 -4.63 19.59 9.25
N PHE A 8 -5.64 19.48 8.38
CA PHE A 8 -6.10 18.21 7.83
C PHE A 8 -6.46 18.38 6.36
N ILE A 9 -6.65 17.26 5.68
CA ILE A 9 -7.29 17.22 4.36
C ILE A 9 -8.40 16.18 4.38
N ILE A 10 -9.38 16.33 3.50
CA ILE A 10 -10.44 15.36 3.30
C ILE A 10 -10.30 14.80 1.89
N ILE A 11 -10.22 13.47 1.78
CA ILE A 11 -10.17 12.76 0.51
C ILE A 11 -11.42 11.90 0.37
N ARG A 12 -12.00 11.90 -0.84
CA ARG A 12 -13.04 10.96 -1.26
C ARG A 12 -12.58 10.28 -2.54
N PHE A 13 -12.69 8.96 -2.60
CA PHE A 13 -12.43 8.16 -3.79
C PHE A 13 -13.47 7.05 -3.89
N ILE A 14 -13.63 6.49 -5.09
CA ILE A 14 -14.46 5.31 -5.33
C ILE A 14 -13.53 4.09 -5.25
N ALA A 15 -13.90 3.11 -4.44
CA ALA A 15 -13.13 1.88 -4.27
C ALA A 15 -13.57 0.80 -5.29
N ASP A 16 -13.44 1.10 -6.57
CA ASP A 16 -13.90 0.26 -7.70
C ASP A 16 -12.78 -0.55 -8.36
N ASN A 17 -11.56 -0.50 -7.82
CA ASN A 17 -10.39 -1.21 -8.34
C ASN A 17 -9.83 -2.19 -7.28
N PRO A 18 -10.18 -3.49 -7.35
CA PRO A 18 -9.69 -4.50 -6.41
C PRO A 18 -8.16 -4.59 -6.36
N GLY A 19 -7.60 -4.66 -5.16
CA GLY A 19 -6.15 -4.69 -4.99
C GLY A 19 -5.68 -4.22 -3.62
N TRP A 20 -4.35 -4.21 -3.48
CA TRP A 20 -3.65 -3.64 -2.34
C TRP A 20 -3.02 -2.32 -2.76
N TRP A 21 -3.55 -1.21 -2.22
CA TRP A 21 -3.15 0.14 -2.60
C TRP A 21 -2.26 0.76 -1.54
N PHE A 22 -1.07 1.19 -1.92
CA PHE A 22 -0.12 1.84 -1.03
C PHE A 22 -0.40 3.34 -0.92
N PHE A 23 -0.92 3.77 0.22
CA PHE A 23 -1.16 5.18 0.52
C PHE A 23 -0.12 5.68 1.52
N HIS A 24 0.70 6.64 1.11
CA HIS A 24 1.87 7.05 1.90
C HIS A 24 2.23 8.53 1.70
N CYS A 25 3.10 9.04 2.56
CA CYS A 25 3.72 10.34 2.36
C CYS A 25 4.74 10.27 1.22
N HIS A 26 4.65 11.10 0.19
CA HIS A 26 5.59 11.05 -0.95
C HIS A 26 7.00 11.60 -0.64
N PHE A 27 7.32 11.87 0.62
CA PHE A 27 8.68 12.19 1.06
C PHE A 27 9.39 10.92 1.51
N LEU A 28 10.51 10.59 0.86
CA LEU A 28 11.18 9.30 0.99
C LEU A 28 11.47 8.93 2.44
N TRP A 29 12.01 9.88 3.22
CA TRP A 29 12.34 9.65 4.61
C TRP A 29 11.11 9.27 5.45
N HIS A 30 10.00 9.99 5.29
CA HIS A 30 8.77 9.68 6.02
C HIS A 30 8.17 8.33 5.62
N THR A 31 8.24 7.95 4.33
CA THR A 31 7.79 6.61 3.90
C THR A 31 8.66 5.52 4.52
N ALA A 32 9.98 5.68 4.47
CA ALA A 32 10.95 4.73 5.00
C ALA A 32 10.83 4.56 6.51
N THR A 33 10.44 5.61 7.24
CA THR A 33 10.18 5.56 8.68
C THR A 33 8.76 5.14 9.05
N GLY A 34 7.94 4.71 8.09
CA GLY A 34 6.64 4.08 8.37
C GLY A 34 5.39 4.97 8.23
N MET A 35 5.49 6.18 7.66
CA MET A 35 4.32 7.02 7.40
C MET A 35 3.54 6.55 6.16
N ASN A 36 2.92 5.38 6.29
CA ASN A 36 2.19 4.71 5.22
C ASN A 36 1.05 3.85 5.76
N VAL A 37 0.13 3.47 4.87
CA VAL A 37 -0.95 2.50 5.09
C VAL A 37 -1.22 1.75 3.80
N VAL A 38 -1.64 0.49 3.91
CA VAL A 38 -2.12 -0.29 2.78
C VAL A 38 -3.65 -0.41 2.86
N LEU A 39 -4.32 -0.08 1.76
CA LEU A 39 -5.76 -0.22 1.62
C LEU A 39 -6.06 -1.49 0.83
N HIS A 40 -6.83 -2.40 1.41
CA HIS A 40 -7.34 -3.58 0.71
C HIS A 40 -8.73 -3.28 0.13
N VAL A 41 -8.86 -3.40 -1.19
CA VAL A 41 -10.11 -3.19 -1.92
C VAL A 41 -10.53 -4.51 -2.57
N GLY A 42 -11.79 -4.90 -2.39
CA GLY A 42 -12.35 -6.12 -2.96
C GLY A 42 -12.13 -7.37 -2.09
N LYS A 43 -12.43 -8.53 -2.68
CA LYS A 43 -12.25 -9.87 -2.12
C LYS A 43 -11.12 -10.61 -2.84
N PRO A 44 -10.58 -11.71 -2.28
CA PRO A 44 -9.58 -12.52 -2.96
C PRO A 44 -10.02 -13.03 -4.34
N THR A 45 -11.32 -13.22 -4.57
CA THR A 45 -11.90 -13.64 -5.85
C THR A 45 -11.89 -12.55 -6.92
N ASP A 46 -11.73 -11.29 -6.50
CA ASP A 46 -11.76 -10.13 -7.40
C ASP A 46 -10.36 -9.79 -7.93
N LEU A 47 -9.32 -10.45 -7.41
CA LEU A 47 -7.93 -10.27 -7.82
C LEU A 47 -7.58 -11.19 -9.00
N PRO A 48 -6.70 -10.75 -9.92
CA PRO A 48 -6.19 -11.62 -10.96
C PRO A 48 -5.41 -12.79 -10.36
N SER A 49 -5.42 -13.92 -11.06
CA SER A 49 -4.54 -15.04 -10.72
C SER A 49 -3.07 -14.63 -10.79
N ILE A 50 -2.27 -15.17 -9.88
CA ILE A 50 -0.82 -14.98 -9.86
C ILE A 50 -0.25 -15.42 -11.23
N PRO A 51 0.59 -14.60 -11.90
CA PRO A 51 1.25 -14.99 -13.15
C PRO A 51 2.09 -16.26 -13.00
N LEU A 52 2.21 -17.07 -14.06
CA LEU A 52 2.87 -18.39 -14.04
C LEU A 52 4.29 -18.38 -13.47
N ASP A 53 5.07 -17.32 -13.74
CA ASP A 53 6.47 -17.18 -13.31
C ASP A 53 6.64 -16.09 -12.23
N PHE A 54 5.61 -15.83 -11.42
CA PHE A 54 5.71 -14.82 -10.36
C PHE A 54 6.59 -15.35 -9.20
N PRO A 55 7.61 -14.59 -8.77
CA PRO A 55 8.51 -15.05 -7.70
C PRO A 55 7.78 -15.13 -6.37
N GLU A 56 8.01 -16.23 -5.65
CA GLU A 56 7.53 -16.40 -4.28
C GLU A 56 8.53 -15.79 -3.29
N CYS A 57 8.04 -14.94 -2.39
CA CYS A 57 8.81 -14.52 -1.23
C CYS A 57 8.76 -15.65 -0.19
N TYR A 58 9.90 -16.29 0.08
CA TYR A 58 10.03 -17.19 1.23
C TYR A 58 10.19 -16.39 2.53
N ASN A 59 10.16 -17.09 3.66
CA ASN A 59 10.47 -16.51 4.94
C ASN A 59 11.90 -15.93 4.92
N TRP A 60 12.00 -14.61 5.02
CA TRP A 60 13.27 -13.94 5.28
C TRP A 60 13.54 -14.02 6.78
N THR A 61 14.51 -14.83 7.18
CA THR A 61 15.09 -14.81 8.53
C THR A 61 16.39 -14.01 8.48
N PRO A 62 16.57 -12.97 9.32
CA PRO A 62 17.85 -12.28 9.39
C PRO A 62 18.97 -13.28 9.72
N PRO A 63 20.14 -13.19 9.07
CA PRO A 63 21.29 -13.98 9.49
C PRO A 63 21.68 -13.60 10.92
N ASN A 64 22.08 -14.61 11.71
CA ASN A 64 22.56 -14.45 13.09
C ASN A 64 23.69 -13.42 13.21
#